data_AF-A0A2E0FEC8-F1
#
_entry.id   AF-A0A2E0FEC8-F1
#
_cell.length_a   1.000
_cell.length_b   1.000
_cell.length_c   1.000
_cell.angle_alpha   90.00
_cell.angle_beta   90.00
_cell.angle_gamma   90.00
#
_symmetry.space_group_name_H-M   'P 1'
#
loop_
_entity.id
_entity.type
_entity.pdbx_description
1 polymer ?
#
loop_
_entity_poly.entity_id
_entity_poly.type
_entity_poly.pdbx_seq_one_letter_code
_entity_poly.pdbx_strand_id
1 'polypeptide(L)'
;MAKTYTELVESLQDFEESEAPATTVGSVGGGMVGEPPGPRRRKKKKQEIFAGTNVYEVSSEVFMKCKGEKARYDRYAKLVGEDSCGQEIREYGLKNPKKGIIIKDSKYGTMMYLRRGKKK
;
A
#
# COMPACT_ATOMS: atom_id res chain seq x y z
N MET A 1 18.25 12.88 31.92
CA MET A 1 17.56 14.16 31.62
C MET A 1 16.98 14.04 30.22
N ALA A 2 15.76 14.53 29.99
CA ALA A 2 15.15 14.49 28.65
C ALA A 2 15.84 15.53 27.75
N LYS A 3 16.17 15.14 26.51
CA LYS A 3 16.76 16.05 25.52
C LYS A 3 15.77 17.14 25.15
N THR A 4 16.25 18.34 24.94
CA THR A 4 15.40 19.44 24.45
C THR A 4 15.03 19.20 22.97
N TYR A 5 13.93 19.79 22.50
CA TYR A 5 13.46 19.60 21.12
C TYR A 5 14.51 20.03 20.09
N THR A 6 15.28 21.08 20.40
CA THR A 6 16.36 21.59 19.58
C THR A 6 17.50 20.59 19.42
N GLU A 7 17.91 19.93 20.52
CA GLU A 7 18.96 18.89 20.50
C GLU A 7 18.53 17.64 19.72
N LEU A 8 17.23 17.32 19.71
CA LEU A 8 16.70 16.20 18.92
C LEU A 8 16.76 16.47 17.42
N VAL A 9 16.42 17.69 17.00
CA VAL A 9 16.48 18.11 15.59
C VAL A 9 17.91 18.10 15.07
N GLU A 10 18.85 18.63 15.86
CA GLU A 10 20.27 18.66 15.52
C GLU A 10 20.84 17.24 15.38
N SER A 11 20.52 16.33 16.31
CA SER A 11 20.97 14.93 16.24
C SER A 11 20.40 14.11 15.07
N LEU A 12 19.26 14.53 14.51
CA LEU A 12 18.69 13.90 13.31
C LEU A 12 19.41 14.37 12.04
N GLN A 13 19.83 15.64 12.02
CA GLN A 13 20.57 16.24 10.90
C GLN A 13 21.99 15.68 10.79
N ASP A 14 22.66 15.46 11.93
CA ASP A 14 23.96 14.79 11.99
C ASP A 14 23.90 13.32 11.50
N PHE A 15 22.74 12.66 11.61
CA PHE A 15 22.56 11.29 11.14
C PHE A 15 22.44 11.22 9.61
N GLU A 16 21.73 12.16 8.98
CA GLU A 16 21.63 12.25 7.51
C GLU A 16 22.96 12.62 6.85
N GLU A 17 23.80 13.43 7.49
CA GLU A 17 25.08 13.85 6.91
C GLU A 17 26.18 12.78 7.02
N SER A 18 26.01 11.80 7.92
CA SER A 18 26.96 10.70 8.13
C SER A 18 26.79 9.49 7.17
N GLU A 19 25.75 9.44 6.34
CA GLU A 19 25.50 8.33 5.39
C GLU A 19 26.26 8.44 4.05
N ALA A 20 27.27 9.31 3.94
CA ALA A 20 28.19 9.30 2.81
C ALA A 20 29.59 8.75 3.16
N PRO A 21 29.80 7.41 3.19
CA PRO A 21 31.13 6.86 2.94
C PRO A 21 31.23 6.34 1.51
N ALA A 22 31.78 7.20 0.64
CA ALA A 22 32.50 6.73 -0.54
C ALA A 22 33.69 5.87 -0.09
N THR A 23 33.62 4.55 -0.25
CA THR A 23 34.81 3.67 -0.18
C THR A 23 34.79 2.61 -1.27
N THR A 24 35.62 2.91 -2.27
CA THR A 24 36.34 2.03 -3.19
C THR A 24 36.93 0.76 -2.55
N VAL A 25 36.78 -0.41 -3.18
CA VAL A 25 37.85 -1.28 -3.76
C VAL A 25 37.24 -2.59 -4.28
N GLY A 26 37.76 -3.08 -5.41
CA GLY A 26 37.10 -4.06 -6.28
C GLY A 26 37.10 -5.52 -5.84
N SER A 27 36.09 -6.25 -6.32
CA SER A 27 36.11 -7.71 -6.40
C SER A 27 36.33 -8.11 -7.86
N VAL A 28 37.53 -8.60 -8.12
CA VAL A 28 37.95 -9.27 -9.34
C VAL A 28 37.11 -10.54 -9.50
N GLY A 29 36.31 -10.62 -10.55
CA GLY A 29 35.48 -11.78 -10.87
C GLY A 29 35.19 -11.80 -12.36
N GLY A 30 36.14 -12.32 -13.13
CA GLY A 30 35.90 -12.66 -14.54
C GLY A 30 34.87 -13.79 -14.65
N GLY A 31 33.95 -13.66 -15.61
CA GLY A 31 33.00 -14.73 -15.92
C GLY A 31 31.82 -14.25 -16.74
N MET A 32 31.84 -14.60 -18.02
CA MET A 32 30.73 -14.61 -18.99
C MET A 32 30.16 -13.26 -19.47
N VAL A 33 30.34 -13.04 -20.77
CA VAL A 33 29.37 -12.36 -21.65
C VAL A 33 28.00 -12.95 -21.35
N GLY A 34 27.19 -12.21 -20.60
CA GLY A 34 25.82 -12.55 -20.26
C GLY A 34 25.01 -11.26 -20.36
N GLU A 35 23.88 -11.34 -21.04
CA GLU A 35 22.97 -10.25 -21.35
C GLU A 35 22.78 -9.26 -20.18
N PRO A 36 22.56 -7.96 -20.47
CA PRO A 36 22.37 -6.96 -19.43
C PRO A 36 21.27 -7.44 -18.47
N PRO A 37 21.47 -7.36 -17.14
CA PRO A 37 20.49 -7.82 -16.18
C PRO A 37 19.16 -7.12 -16.47
N GLY A 38 18.21 -7.89 -17.00
CA GLY A 38 16.92 -7.38 -17.44
C GLY A 38 16.19 -6.61 -16.33
N PRO A 39 15.21 -5.76 -16.67
CA PRO A 39 14.55 -4.89 -15.70
C PRO A 39 14.05 -5.70 -14.50
N ARG A 40 14.61 -5.42 -13.32
CA ARG A 40 14.25 -6.12 -12.08
C ARG A 40 12.76 -5.93 -11.82
N ARG A 41 11.98 -7.02 -11.82
CA ARG A 41 10.54 -6.97 -11.53
C ARG A 41 10.33 -6.38 -10.12
N ARG A 42 9.65 -5.23 -10.04
CA ARG A 42 9.28 -4.63 -8.75
C ARG A 42 8.40 -5.62 -7.98
N LYS A 43 8.76 -5.93 -6.74
CA LYS A 43 7.96 -6.78 -5.86
C LYS A 43 6.64 -6.06 -5.55
N LYS A 44 5.50 -6.72 -5.76
CA LYS A 44 4.18 -6.15 -5.44
C LYS A 44 4.07 -5.99 -3.92
N LYS A 45 3.50 -4.85 -3.47
CA LYS A 45 3.22 -4.61 -2.06
C LYS A 45 2.29 -5.73 -1.55
N LYS A 46 2.66 -6.39 -0.45
CA LYS A 46 1.81 -7.42 0.17
C LYS A 46 0.60 -6.69 0.76
N GLN A 47 -0.60 -7.05 0.31
CA GLN A 47 -1.85 -6.57 0.91
C GLN A 47 -2.20 -7.45 2.11
N GLU A 48 -2.80 -6.84 3.14
CA GLU A 48 -3.38 -7.58 4.25
C GLU A 48 -4.53 -8.46 3.74
N ILE A 49 -4.62 -9.69 4.23
CA ILE A 49 -5.68 -10.64 3.87
C ILE A 49 -6.42 -11.01 5.15
N PHE A 50 -7.73 -10.79 5.17
CA PHE A 50 -8.61 -11.18 6.26
C PHE A 50 -9.71 -12.10 5.74
N ALA A 51 -9.89 -13.25 6.39
CA ALA A 51 -10.89 -14.26 6.00
C ALA A 51 -10.84 -14.59 4.48
N GLY A 52 -9.64 -14.71 3.91
CA GLY A 52 -9.43 -15.01 2.48
C GLY A 52 -9.80 -13.86 1.52
N THR A 53 -9.99 -12.64 2.04
CA THR A 53 -10.33 -11.44 1.27
C THR A 53 -9.29 -10.35 1.47
N ASN A 54 -8.96 -9.60 0.41
CA ASN A 54 -8.01 -8.49 0.48
C ASN A 54 -8.60 -7.31 1.27
N VAL A 55 -7.76 -6.72 2.12
CA VAL A 55 -8.06 -5.55 2.94
C VAL A 55 -7.33 -4.33 2.35
N TYR A 56 -8.08 -3.24 2.17
CA TYR A 56 -7.58 -1.97 1.69
C TYR A 56 -7.75 -0.90 2.77
N GLU A 57 -6.67 -0.22 3.10
CA GLU A 57 -6.69 0.91 4.02
C GLU A 57 -7.14 2.16 3.28
N VAL A 58 -8.09 2.91 3.84
CA VAL A 58 -8.64 4.15 3.25
C VAL A 58 -8.78 5.23 4.32
N SER A 59 -8.98 6.47 3.87
CA SER A 59 -9.30 7.59 4.76
C SER A 59 -10.66 7.41 5.43
N SER A 60 -10.81 7.97 6.63
CA SER A 60 -12.06 7.85 7.40
C SER A 60 -13.27 8.43 6.65
N GLU A 61 -13.09 9.46 5.82
CA GLU A 61 -14.17 10.03 4.99
C GLU A 61 -14.71 9.02 3.96
N VAL A 62 -13.80 8.33 3.26
CA VAL A 62 -14.17 7.29 2.28
C VAL A 62 -14.81 6.12 3.01
N PHE A 63 -14.27 5.72 4.15
CA PHE A 63 -14.85 4.68 4.99
C PHE A 63 -16.30 5.00 5.39
N MET A 64 -16.58 6.24 5.81
CA MET A 64 -17.94 6.66 6.16
C MET A 64 -18.88 6.68 4.95
N LYS A 65 -18.42 7.10 3.77
CA LYS A 65 -19.20 7.00 2.52
C LYS A 65 -19.54 5.55 2.17
N CYS A 66 -18.66 4.60 2.50
CA CYS A 66 -18.85 3.18 2.27
C CYS A 66 -19.70 2.46 3.34
N LYS A 67 -20.07 3.13 4.44
CA LYS A 67 -20.79 2.52 5.59
C LYS A 67 -22.22 2.02 5.27
N GLY A 68 -22.72 2.31 4.07
CA GLY A 68 -24.02 1.85 3.59
C GLY A 68 -23.93 0.77 2.52
N GLU A 69 -25.09 0.30 2.08
CA GLU A 69 -25.16 -0.55 0.89
C GLU A 69 -24.91 0.27 -0.36
N LYS A 70 -24.19 -0.34 -1.31
CA LYS A 70 -24.06 0.22 -2.65
C LYS A 70 -25.45 0.23 -3.30
N ALA A 71 -25.93 1.41 -3.70
CA ALA A 71 -27.18 1.55 -4.42
C ALA A 71 -27.18 0.74 -5.73
N ARG A 72 -28.37 0.31 -6.16
CA ARG A 72 -28.53 -0.46 -7.40
C ARG A 72 -27.98 0.35 -8.58
N TYR A 73 -27.18 -0.30 -9.43
CA TYR A 73 -26.52 0.27 -10.61
C TYR A 73 -25.46 1.36 -10.36
N ASP A 74 -25.20 1.76 -9.11
CA ASP A 74 -24.13 2.70 -8.83
C ASP A 74 -22.75 2.09 -9.16
N ARG A 75 -21.75 2.94 -9.38
CA ARG A 75 -20.36 2.52 -9.62
C ARG A 75 -19.53 2.71 -8.36
N TYR A 76 -18.48 1.90 -8.19
CA TYR A 76 -17.57 2.03 -7.06
C TYR A 76 -16.83 3.37 -7.02
N ALA A 77 -16.66 4.03 -8.16
CA ALA A 77 -16.09 5.37 -8.24
C ALA A 77 -16.81 6.38 -7.32
N LYS A 78 -18.13 6.27 -7.17
CA LYS A 78 -18.92 7.18 -6.31
C LYS A 78 -18.66 6.97 -4.81
N LEU A 79 -18.31 5.74 -4.43
CA LEU A 79 -18.11 5.35 -3.03
C LEU A 79 -16.65 5.57 -2.61
N VAL A 80 -15.74 5.00 -3.40
CA VAL A 80 -14.31 4.91 -3.06
C VAL A 80 -13.51 6.08 -3.63
N GLY A 81 -14.07 6.83 -4.59
CA GLY A 81 -13.40 7.95 -5.23
C GLY A 81 -12.47 7.57 -6.39
N GLU A 82 -11.63 8.52 -6.77
CA GLU A 82 -10.63 8.41 -7.86
C GLU A 82 -9.19 8.35 -7.37
N ASP A 83 -8.99 8.28 -6.05
CA ASP A 83 -7.68 8.11 -5.42
C ASP A 83 -7.00 6.81 -5.86
N SER A 84 -5.68 6.72 -5.69
CA SER A 84 -4.91 5.52 -6.04
C SER A 84 -5.47 4.25 -5.40
N CYS A 85 -5.79 4.29 -4.11
CA CYS A 85 -6.45 3.18 -3.41
C CYS A 85 -7.83 2.85 -4.01
N GLY A 86 -8.59 3.87 -4.39
CA GLY A 86 -9.91 3.69 -5.01
C GLY A 86 -9.83 3.06 -6.40
N GLN A 87 -8.84 3.45 -7.21
CA GLN A 87 -8.56 2.84 -8.50
C GLN A 87 -8.17 1.36 -8.33
N GLU A 88 -7.29 1.04 -7.38
CA GLU A 88 -6.92 -0.36 -7.07
C GLU A 88 -8.13 -1.21 -6.69
N ILE A 89 -9.00 -0.71 -5.80
CA ILE A 89 -10.22 -1.41 -5.39
C ILE A 89 -11.15 -1.65 -6.59
N ARG A 90 -11.31 -0.64 -7.47
CA ARG A 90 -12.15 -0.74 -8.67
C ARG A 90 -11.61 -1.78 -9.64
N GLU A 91 -10.32 -1.72 -9.94
CA GLU A 91 -9.65 -2.70 -10.80
C GLU A 91 -9.77 -4.12 -10.24
N TYR A 92 -9.53 -4.28 -8.95
CA TYR A 92 -9.64 -5.59 -8.30
C TYR A 92 -11.06 -6.13 -8.36
N GLY A 93 -12.06 -5.27 -8.12
CA GLY A 93 -13.48 -5.61 -8.18
C GLY A 93 -13.96 -6.03 -9.57
N LEU A 94 -13.40 -5.42 -10.63
CA LEU A 94 -13.62 -5.78 -12.04
C LEU A 94 -12.96 -7.11 -12.40
N LYS A 95 -11.69 -7.31 -12.02
CA LYS A 95 -10.92 -8.53 -12.28
C LYS A 95 -11.48 -9.74 -11.53
N ASN A 96 -12.03 -9.54 -10.33
CA ASN A 96 -12.48 -10.61 -9.43
C ASN A 96 -13.93 -10.40 -8.99
N PRO A 97 -14.95 -10.51 -9.86
CA PRO A 97 -16.34 -10.15 -9.53
C PRO A 97 -16.98 -10.98 -8.41
N LYS A 98 -16.50 -12.21 -8.19
CA LYS A 98 -17.02 -13.14 -7.16
C LYS A 98 -16.33 -13.02 -5.80
N LYS A 99 -15.17 -12.36 -5.73
CA LYS A 99 -14.40 -12.22 -4.49
C LYS A 99 -14.92 -11.04 -3.66
N GLY A 100 -14.77 -11.16 -2.34
CA GLY A 100 -15.06 -10.06 -1.43
C GLY A 100 -14.04 -8.92 -1.55
N ILE A 101 -14.37 -7.78 -0.96
CA ILE A 101 -13.45 -6.64 -0.77
C ILE A 101 -13.73 -6.08 0.63
N ILE A 102 -12.68 -5.94 1.44
CA ILE A 102 -12.74 -5.33 2.77
C ILE A 102 -12.05 -3.97 2.73
N ILE A 103 -12.67 -2.99 3.37
CA ILE A 103 -12.10 -1.66 3.59
C ILE A 103 -11.81 -1.52 5.09
N LYS A 104 -10.64 -0.97 5.41
CA LYS A 104 -10.17 -0.64 6.76
C LYS A 104 -10.02 0.87 6.89
N ASP A 105 -10.59 1.44 7.95
CA ASP A 105 -10.35 2.84 8.29
C ASP A 105 -8.90 2.99 8.80
N SER A 106 -8.15 3.90 8.19
CA SER A 106 -6.77 4.18 8.59
C SER A 106 -6.68 4.71 10.04
N LYS A 107 -7.67 5.46 10.51
CA LYS A 107 -7.63 6.11 11.83
C LYS A 107 -7.97 5.17 12.99
N TYR A 108 -9.07 4.43 12.86
CA TYR A 108 -9.60 3.59 13.96
C TYR A 108 -9.35 2.09 13.75
N GLY A 109 -8.86 1.68 12.57
CA GLY A 109 -8.63 0.28 12.23
C GLY A 109 -9.90 -0.55 12.07
N THR A 110 -11.09 0.07 12.11
CA THR A 110 -12.37 -0.60 11.89
C THR A 110 -12.45 -1.10 10.46
N MET A 111 -13.00 -2.30 10.28
CA MET A 111 -13.08 -2.97 8.99
C MET A 111 -14.53 -3.25 8.61
N MET A 112 -14.84 -3.11 7.32
CA MET A 112 -16.14 -3.46 6.77
C MET A 112 -16.03 -4.09 5.39
N TYR A 113 -17.01 -4.91 5.03
CA TYR A 113 -17.12 -5.43 3.67
C TYR A 113 -17.76 -4.39 2.76
N LEU A 114 -16.99 -3.87 1.78
CA LEU A 114 -17.56 -3.11 0.66
C LEU A 114 -18.39 -4.01 -0.24
N ARG A 115 -17.93 -5.24 -0.47
CA ARG A 115 -18.64 -6.28 -1.21
C ARG A 115 -18.36 -7.63 -0.56
N ARG A 116 -19.42 -8.40 -0.32
CA ARG A 116 -19.28 -9.82 0.08
C ARG A 116 -19.04 -10.69 -1.15
N GLY A 117 -18.15 -11.66 -1.01
CA GLY A 117 -17.97 -12.68 -2.04
C GLY A 117 -19.22 -13.56 -2.15
N LYS A 118 -19.58 -13.98 -3.36
CA LYS A 118 -20.66 -14.96 -3.57
C LYS A 118 -20.06 -16.36 -3.59
N LYS A 119 -20.59 -17.27 -2.78
CA LYS A 119 -20.28 -18.70 -2.92
C LYS A 119 -20.81 -19.19 -4.27
N LYS A 120 -20.07 -20.11 -4.88
CA LYS A 120 -20.44 -20.72 -6.16
C LYS A 120 -21.51 -21.77 -5.93
#